data_AF-A0A3N5J0W6-F1
#
_entry.id   AF-A0A3N5J0W6-F1
#
_cell.length_a   1.000
_cell.length_b   1.000
_cell.length_c   1.000
_cell.angle_alpha   90.00
_cell.angle_beta   90.00
_cell.angle_gamma   90.00
#
_symmetry.space_group_name_H-M   'P 1'
#
loop_
_entity.id
_entity.type
_entity.pdbx_description
1 polymer ?
#
loop_
_entity_poly.entity_id
_entity_poly.type
_entity_poly.pdbx_seq_one_letter_code
_entity_poly.pdbx_strand_id
1 'polypeptide(L)'
;MQLDYTFPKNLERFFKTRRRTITLEIRKRPLLIIALSISAVLLFVLNILLAPQPPVRSVFLGLEAFSEAKKVRAEEYAPKLFQQAEQNWQLTMKLWRQENKKWRIKRDYLPVLQAAELMRLQAHQAKMRSQ
;
A
#
# COMPACT_ATOMS: atom_id res chain seq x y z
N MET A 1 -56.64 0.47 -59.38
CA MET A 1 -55.71 1.61 -59.24
C MET A 1 -54.56 1.13 -58.34
N GLN A 2 -53.47 0.64 -58.93
CA GLN A 2 -52.29 0.19 -58.18
C GLN A 2 -51.42 1.43 -57.91
N LEU A 3 -51.25 1.77 -56.64
CA LEU A 3 -50.36 2.85 -56.21
C LEU A 3 -48.93 2.30 -56.24
N ASP A 4 -48.14 2.81 -57.18
CA ASP A 4 -46.74 2.46 -57.35
C ASP A 4 -45.91 3.21 -56.29
N TYR A 5 -45.59 2.53 -55.19
CA TYR A 5 -44.79 3.09 -54.10
C TYR A 5 -43.31 2.97 -54.44
N THR A 6 -42.81 3.84 -55.33
CA THR A 6 -41.37 3.97 -55.54
C THR A 6 -40.73 4.65 -54.33
N PHE A 7 -40.00 3.87 -53.54
CA PHE A 7 -39.28 4.36 -52.37
C PHE A 7 -38.22 5.40 -52.82
N PRO A 8 -38.24 6.63 -52.29
CA PRO A 8 -37.34 7.69 -52.77
C PRO A 8 -35.89 7.35 -52.43
N LYS A 9 -35.03 7.27 -53.46
CA LYS A 9 -33.59 6.94 -53.36
C LYS A 9 -32.81 7.80 -52.35
N ASN A 10 -33.31 8.99 -52.01
CA ASN A 10 -32.71 9.88 -51.01
C ASN A 10 -32.86 9.34 -49.58
N LEU A 11 -33.95 8.64 -49.27
CA LEU A 11 -34.18 8.01 -47.96
C LEU A 11 -33.26 6.79 -47.77
N GLU A 12 -33.01 6.00 -48.82
CA GLU A 12 -32.05 4.88 -48.74
C GLU A 12 -30.63 5.35 -48.39
N ARG A 13 -30.17 6.44 -49.00
CA ARG A 13 -28.85 7.02 -48.68
C ARG A 13 -28.82 7.52 -47.23
N PHE A 14 -29.88 8.17 -46.76
CA PHE A 14 -29.97 8.66 -45.39
C PHE A 14 -29.87 7.52 -44.37
N PHE A 15 -30.61 6.43 -44.57
CA PHE A 15 -30.55 5.25 -43.69
C PHE A 15 -29.21 4.52 -43.76
N LYS A 16 -28.60 4.42 -44.96
CA LYS A 16 -27.28 3.77 -45.14
C LYS A 16 -26.16 4.54 -44.44
N THR A 17 -26.17 5.87 -44.51
CA THR A 17 -25.19 6.72 -43.82
C THR A 17 -25.38 6.67 -42.31
N ARG A 18 -26.62 6.78 -41.80
CA ARG A 18 -26.90 6.66 -40.36
C ARG A 18 -26.52 5.29 -39.79
N ARG A 19 -26.80 4.19 -40.50
CA ARG A 19 -26.39 2.84 -40.06
C ARG A 19 -24.87 2.74 -39.89
N ARG A 20 -24.08 3.31 -40.81
CA ARG A 20 -22.60 3.29 -40.73
C ARG A 20 -22.08 4.07 -39.53
N THR A 21 -22.59 5.26 -39.24
CA THR A 21 -22.16 6.05 -38.07
C THR A 21 -22.51 5.36 -36.76
N ILE A 22 -23.72 4.80 -36.64
CA ILE A 22 -24.17 4.08 -35.44
C ILE A 22 -23.30 2.83 -35.19
N THR A 23 -22.97 2.05 -36.23
CA THR A 23 -22.11 0.86 -36.08
C THR A 23 -20.67 1.18 -35.67
N LEU A 24 -20.14 2.35 -36.07
CA LEU A 24 -18.77 2.76 -35.73
C LEU A 24 -18.65 3.27 -34.29
N GLU A 25 -19.66 3.96 -33.75
CA GLU A 25 -19.67 4.37 -32.35
C GLU A 25 -19.83 3.18 -31.38
N ILE A 26 -20.71 2.23 -31.70
CA ILE A 26 -20.96 1.06 -30.85
C ILE A 26 -19.72 0.17 -30.75
N ARG A 27 -18.88 0.10 -31.80
CA ARG A 27 -17.67 -0.72 -31.81
C ARG A 27 -16.51 -0.16 -30.98
N LYS A 28 -16.45 1.16 -30.75
CA LYS A 28 -15.38 1.82 -29.97
C LYS A 28 -15.63 1.84 -28.47
N ARG A 29 -16.90 1.84 -28.04
CA ARG A 29 -17.31 1.81 -26.64
C ARG A 29 -16.81 0.58 -25.85
N PRO A 30 -16.89 -0.66 -26.36
CA PRO A 30 -16.37 -1.82 -25.62
C PRO A 30 -14.84 -1.81 -25.51
N LEU A 31 -14.12 -1.31 -26.53
CA LEU A 31 -12.67 -1.17 -26.48
C LEU A 31 -12.22 -0.17 -25.41
N LEU A 32 -12.94 0.95 -25.25
CA LEU A 32 -12.67 1.92 -24.19
C LEU A 32 -12.92 1.32 -22.78
N ILE A 33 -14.00 0.56 -22.60
CA ILE A 33 -14.31 -0.09 -21.32
C ILE A 33 -13.25 -1.15 -20.98
N ILE A 34 -12.81 -1.93 -21.96
CA ILE A 34 -11.75 -2.92 -21.79
C ILE A 34 -10.44 -2.22 -21.42
N ALA A 35 -10.06 -1.16 -22.13
CA ALA A 35 -8.86 -0.38 -21.83
C ALA A 35 -8.89 0.24 -20.44
N LEU A 36 -10.04 0.79 -20.01
CA LEU A 36 -10.25 1.32 -18.65
C LEU A 36 -10.19 0.22 -17.58
N SER A 37 -10.72 -0.96 -17.89
CA SER A 37 -10.69 -2.09 -16.95
C SER A 37 -9.25 -2.59 -16.76
N ILE A 38 -8.50 -2.74 -17.85
CA ILE A 38 -7.09 -3.13 -17.81
C ILE A 38 -6.25 -2.08 -17.06
N SER A 39 -6.48 -0.79 -17.32
CA SER A 39 -5.75 0.28 -16.63
C SER A 39 -6.06 0.30 -15.12
N ALA A 40 -7.31 0.08 -14.72
CA ALA A 40 -7.69 -0.02 -13.32
C ALA A 40 -6.99 -1.19 -12.61
N VAL A 41 -6.95 -2.37 -13.23
CA VAL A 41 -6.24 -3.54 -12.69
C VAL A 41 -4.74 -3.26 -12.59
N LEU A 42 -4.13 -2.67 -13.61
CA LEU A 42 -2.71 -2.33 -13.61
C LEU A 42 -2.36 -1.34 -12.49
N LEU A 43 -3.17 -0.29 -12.33
CA LEU A 43 -3.01 0.68 -11.24
C LEU A 43 -3.14 0.02 -9.87
N PHE A 44 -4.09 -0.91 -9.72
CA PHE A 44 -4.27 -1.65 -8.47
C PHE A 44 -3.06 -2.53 -8.13
N VAL A 45 -2.53 -3.29 -9.10
CA VAL A 45 -1.33 -4.11 -8.92
C VAL A 45 -0.11 -3.24 -8.58
N LEU A 46 0.07 -2.14 -9.30
CA LEU A 46 1.15 -1.19 -9.05
C LEU A 46 1.09 -0.62 -7.63
N ASN A 47 -0.12 -0.31 -7.14
CA ASN A 47 -0.33 0.15 -5.77
C ASN A 47 0.10 -0.87 -4.70
N ILE A 48 -0.05 -2.16 -4.97
CA ILE A 48 0.39 -3.23 -4.06
C ILE A 48 1.90 -3.37 -4.09
N LEU A 49 2.50 -3.37 -5.28
CA LEU A 49 3.94 -3.56 -5.45
C LEU A 49 4.78 -2.41 -4.90
N LEU A 50 4.29 -1.17 -5.03
CA LEU A 50 4.97 0.02 -4.53
C LEU A 50 4.70 0.29 -3.04
N ALA A 51 3.81 -0.47 -2.39
CA ALA A 51 3.51 -0.27 -0.98
C ALA A 51 4.73 -0.68 -0.13
N PRO A 52 5.28 0.23 0.70
CA PRO A 52 6.41 -0.08 1.55
C PRO A 52 6.02 -1.13 2.60
N GLN A 53 6.87 -2.14 2.75
CA GLN A 53 6.62 -3.26 3.66
C GLN A 53 6.82 -2.83 5.12
N PRO A 54 5.92 -3.21 6.04
CA PRO A 54 6.07 -2.89 7.46
C PRO A 54 7.27 -3.66 8.07
N PRO A 55 8.07 -3.04 8.96
CA PRO A 55 9.31 -3.61 9.50
C PRO A 55 9.03 -4.55 10.68
N VAL A 56 8.07 -5.48 10.50
CA VAL A 56 7.57 -6.36 11.56
C VAL A 56 8.70 -7.17 12.19
N ARG A 57 9.60 -7.71 11.37
CA ARG A 57 10.74 -8.52 11.82
C ARG A 57 11.66 -7.73 12.76
N SER A 58 12.06 -6.52 12.38
CA SER A 58 12.96 -5.69 13.20
C SER A 58 12.34 -5.31 14.54
N VAL A 59 11.05 -4.97 14.54
CA VAL A 59 10.33 -4.65 15.77
C VAL A 59 10.22 -5.87 16.67
N PHE A 60 9.94 -7.05 16.10
CA PHE A 60 9.88 -8.30 16.85
C PHE A 60 11.24 -8.68 17.47
N LEU A 61 12.32 -8.59 16.71
CA LEU A 61 13.68 -8.87 17.22
C LEU A 61 14.07 -7.91 18.35
N GLY A 62 13.68 -6.63 18.24
CA GLY A 62 13.93 -5.67 19.31
C GLY A 62 13.10 -5.95 20.56
N LEU A 63 11.85 -6.40 20.41
CA LEU A 63 11.00 -6.85 21.53
C LEU A 63 11.56 -8.06 22.24
N GLU A 64 12.06 -9.03 21.48
CA GLU A 64 12.71 -10.23 22.02
C GLU A 64 13.92 -9.83 22.85
N ALA A 65 14.82 -9.00 22.31
CA ALA A 65 15.97 -8.50 23.04
C ALA A 65 15.58 -7.72 24.31
N PHE A 66 14.55 -6.88 24.24
CA PHE A 66 14.04 -6.14 25.39
C PHE A 66 13.48 -7.07 26.48
N SER A 67 12.74 -8.11 26.09
CA SER A 67 12.24 -9.14 27.01
C SER A 67 13.38 -9.90 27.67
N GLU A 68 14.43 -10.26 26.92
CA GLU A 68 15.60 -10.92 27.48
C GLU A 68 16.38 -10.05 28.47
N ALA A 69 16.54 -8.75 28.17
CA ALA A 69 17.15 -7.80 29.09
C ALA A 69 16.34 -7.70 30.40
N LYS A 70 15.01 -7.72 30.30
CA LYS A 70 14.13 -7.72 31.48
C LYS A 70 14.29 -8.99 32.32
N LYS A 71 14.43 -10.16 31.69
CA LYS A 71 14.63 -11.45 32.40
C LYS A 71 15.87 -11.46 33.29
N VAL A 72 16.94 -10.76 32.90
CA VAL A 72 18.18 -10.63 33.69
C VAL A 72 18.16 -9.42 34.64
N ARG A 73 16.99 -8.81 34.87
CA ARG A 73 16.83 -7.59 35.68
C ARG A 73 17.76 -6.44 35.25
N ALA A 74 17.94 -6.26 33.95
CA ALA A 74 18.77 -5.16 33.44
C ALA A 74 18.23 -3.77 33.81
N GLU A 75 16.95 -3.68 34.20
CA GLU A 75 16.36 -2.50 34.83
C GLU A 75 17.05 -2.09 36.15
N GLU A 76 17.62 -3.04 36.89
CA GLU A 76 18.33 -2.82 38.16
C GLU A 76 19.84 -2.68 37.94
N TYR A 77 20.44 -3.58 37.16
CA TYR A 77 21.90 -3.64 36.98
C TYR A 77 22.43 -2.73 35.86
N ALA A 78 21.60 -2.38 34.88
CA ALA A 78 21.95 -1.52 33.76
C ALA A 78 20.84 -0.47 33.45
N PRO A 79 20.37 0.30 34.45
CA PRO A 79 19.14 1.11 34.35
C PRO A 79 19.18 2.11 33.20
N LYS A 80 20.34 2.74 32.95
CA LYS A 80 20.48 3.72 31.87
C LYS A 80 20.22 3.12 30.48
N LEU A 81 20.78 1.94 30.21
CA LEU A 81 20.62 1.28 28.90
C LEU A 81 19.21 0.71 28.75
N PHE A 82 18.67 0.15 29.84
CA PHE A 82 17.31 -0.36 29.85
C PHE A 82 16.28 0.75 29.61
N GLN A 83 16.45 1.90 30.26
CA GLN A 83 15.58 3.06 30.07
C GLN A 83 15.67 3.62 28.64
N GLN A 84 16.86 3.66 28.05
CA GLN A 84 17.01 4.06 26.65
C GLN A 84 16.29 3.08 25.69
N ALA A 85 16.41 1.78 25.95
CA ALA A 85 15.70 0.76 25.17
C ALA A 85 14.19 0.93 25.28
N GLU A 86 13.67 1.23 26.49
CA GLU A 86 12.26 1.51 26.73
C GLU A 86 11.79 2.78 26.01
N GLN A 87 12.58 3.86 26.02
CA GLN A 87 12.27 5.08 25.28
C GLN A 87 12.18 4.81 23.78
N ASN A 88 13.12 4.02 23.22
CA ASN A 88 13.11 3.64 21.82
C ASN A 88 11.96 2.69 21.48
N TRP A 89 11.54 1.81 22.40
CA TRP A 89 10.32 1.02 22.27
C TRP A 89 9.08 1.91 22.11
N GLN A 90 8.91 2.86 23.02
CA GLN A 90 7.79 3.81 22.97
C GLN A 90 7.81 4.65 21.68
N LEU A 91 8.99 5.10 21.25
CA LEU A 91 9.17 5.82 20.00
C LEU A 91 8.79 4.95 18.80
N THR A 92 9.27 3.70 18.74
CA THR A 92 8.94 2.73 17.70
C THR A 92 7.43 2.55 17.56
N MET A 93 6.74 2.35 18.69
CA MET A 93 5.27 2.20 18.72
C MET A 93 4.52 3.47 18.33
N LYS A 94 5.06 4.64 18.67
CA LYS A 94 4.48 5.93 18.27
C LYS A 94 4.59 6.13 16.76
N LEU A 95 5.80 5.95 16.21
CA LEU A 95 6.07 6.09 14.78
C LEU A 95 5.26 5.07 13.97
N TRP A 96 5.22 3.81 14.41
CA TRP A 96 4.42 2.79 13.72
C TRP A 96 2.93 3.17 13.70
N ARG A 97 2.37 3.60 14.84
CA ARG A 97 0.98 4.08 14.87
C ARG A 97 0.74 5.30 13.97
N GLN A 98 1.71 6.20 13.85
CA GLN A 98 1.62 7.35 12.94
C GLN A 98 1.61 6.91 11.47
N GLU A 99 2.51 6.01 11.07
CA GLU A 99 2.56 5.49 9.69
C GLU A 99 1.31 4.68 9.34
N ASN A 100 0.77 3.90 10.26
CA ASN A 100 -0.45 3.12 10.01
C ASN A 100 -1.68 4.00 9.75
N LYS A 101 -1.70 5.24 10.25
CA LYS A 101 -2.75 6.24 9.95
C LYS A 101 -2.62 6.84 8.54
N LYS A 102 -1.46 6.72 7.89
CA LYS A 102 -1.25 7.24 6.54
C LYS A 102 -1.80 6.28 5.48
N TRP A 103 -2.15 6.85 4.33
CA TRP A 103 -2.49 6.13 3.11
C TRP A 103 -1.33 5.21 2.70
N ARG A 104 -1.62 3.98 2.26
CA ARG A 104 -0.64 2.89 2.03
C ARG A 104 0.64 3.33 1.30
N ILE A 105 0.52 4.14 0.25
CA ILE A 105 1.64 4.57 -0.61
C ILE A 105 2.52 5.65 0.07
N LYS A 106 1.97 6.41 1.02
CA LYS A 106 2.65 7.52 1.71
C LYS A 106 3.31 7.10 3.03
N ARG A 107 3.30 5.80 3.34
CA ARG A 107 3.89 5.28 4.57
C ARG A 107 5.42 5.30 4.43
N ASP A 108 6.11 5.73 5.46
CA ASP A 108 7.57 5.64 5.56
C ASP A 108 7.92 4.94 6.87
N TYR A 109 8.33 3.67 6.75
CA TYR A 109 8.69 2.85 7.90
C TYR A 109 10.17 2.95 8.26
N LEU A 110 10.99 3.74 7.56
CA LEU A 110 12.40 3.89 7.87
C LEU A 110 12.64 4.39 9.32
N PRO A 111 11.89 5.39 9.84
CA PRO A 111 12.05 5.82 11.22
C PRO A 111 11.66 4.73 12.24
N VAL A 112 10.65 3.91 11.91
CA VAL A 112 10.23 2.78 12.75
C VAL A 112 11.33 1.73 12.83
N LEU A 113 11.95 1.42 11.70
CA LEU A 113 13.05 0.45 11.61
C LEU A 113 14.28 0.93 12.39
N GLN A 114 14.65 2.21 12.26
CA GLN A 114 15.77 2.79 13.00
C GLN A 114 15.55 2.76 14.52
N ALA A 115 14.35 3.17 14.98
CA ALA A 115 14.02 3.14 16.40
C ALA A 115 14.01 1.70 16.96
N ALA A 116 13.48 0.73 16.20
CA ALA A 116 13.47 -0.67 16.59
C ALA A 116 14.88 -1.26 16.72
N GLU A 117 15.77 -0.89 15.82
CA GLU A 117 17.17 -1.34 15.85
C GLU A 117 17.94 -0.73 17.03
N LEU A 118 17.71 0.56 17.33
CA LEU A 118 18.29 1.20 18.52
C LEU A 118 17.81 0.53 19.81
N MET A 119 16.50 0.24 19.91
CA MET A 119 15.94 -0.53 21.02
C MET A 119 16.66 -1.88 21.16
N ARG A 120 16.82 -2.63 20.06
CA ARG A 120 17.48 -3.95 20.06
C ARG A 120 18.91 -3.85 20.58
N LEU A 121 19.69 -2.89 20.07
CA LEU A 121 21.08 -2.69 20.46
C LEU A 121 21.22 -2.34 21.94
N GLN A 122 20.39 -1.40 22.43
CA GLN A 122 20.44 -0.97 23.83
C GLN A 122 19.97 -2.07 24.79
N ALA A 123 18.92 -2.81 24.43
CA ALA A 123 18.47 -3.95 25.21
C ALA A 123 19.54 -5.05 25.29
N HIS A 124 20.19 -5.34 24.17
CA HIS A 124 21.29 -6.31 24.14
C HIS A 124 22.47 -5.85 25.01
N GLN A 125 22.87 -4.59 24.91
CA GLN A 125 23.92 -4.02 25.77
C GLN A 125 23.53 -4.03 27.25
N ALA A 126 22.26 -3.73 27.57
CA ALA A 126 21.75 -3.77 28.95
C ALA A 126 21.85 -5.18 29.52
N LYS A 127 21.45 -6.19 28.74
CA LYS A 127 21.59 -7.61 29.10
C LYS A 127 23.05 -7.98 29.38
N MET A 128 23.97 -7.64 28.47
CA MET A 128 25.40 -7.97 28.60
C MET A 128 26.06 -7.31 29.82
N ARG A 129 25.59 -6.14 30.27
CA ARG A 129 26.10 -5.47 31.48
C ARG A 129 25.50 -5.98 32.78
N SER A 130 24.46 -6.79 32.69
CA SER A 130 23.70 -7.32 33.83
C SER A 130 24.02 -8.79 34.11
N GLN A 131 24.92 -9.38 33.33
CA GLN A 131 25.49 -10.72 33.50
C GLN A 131 26.88 -10.59 34.11
#